data_AF-A0A1A7BK26-F1
#
_entry.id   AF-A0A1A7BK26-F1
#
_cell.length_a   1.000
_cell.length_b   1.000
_cell.length_c   1.000
_cell.angle_alpha   90.00
_cell.angle_beta   90.00
_cell.angle_gamma   90.00
#
_symmetry.space_group_name_H-M   'P 1'
#
loop_
_entity.id
_entity.type
_entity.pdbx_description
1 polymer ?
#
loop_
_entity_poly.entity_id
_entity_poly.type
_entity_poly.pdbx_seq_one_letter_code
_entity_poly.pdbx_strand_id
1 'polypeptide(L)'
;MVITGTLAVTLSNLLLFSREDSFVWALHRATGGWINANLTTFVPLTLIIIGGMVMAWGRQSLADLGLSAGWALRLVLLLLAGWAAMQLVAVAAALASGMEIALHPAWTEYGAGTVLGLFIAMVLGTAPFEDGLFRGYVLPQLYFLLGRRISGETARMLAALMLCAVIFALWHLPTILLNRGEIAPGAVAGALAYMLLGGVMLGLLYLRTGRLEIVIALHALVNAPTMLVASPLPGSALAGAIGVAAIIAGPVLAGERRSAGLVRFVPR
;
A
#
# COMPACT_ATOMS: atom_id res chain seq x y z
N MET A 1 -0.40 -13.64 -14.38
CA MET A 1 -0.42 -12.94 -13.08
C MET A 1 -1.05 -11.58 -13.17
N VAL A 2 -0.43 -10.58 -13.84
CA VAL A 2 -1.00 -9.22 -13.93
C VAL A 2 -2.42 -9.22 -14.50
N ILE A 3 -2.64 -9.89 -15.63
CA ILE A 3 -3.98 -10.00 -16.24
C ILE A 3 -4.99 -10.61 -15.26
N THR A 4 -4.64 -11.71 -14.59
CA THR A 4 -5.49 -12.37 -13.59
C THR A 4 -5.81 -11.45 -12.42
N GLY A 5 -4.81 -10.73 -11.89
CA GLY A 5 -5.01 -9.75 -10.82
C GLY A 5 -5.89 -8.57 -11.27
N THR A 6 -5.67 -8.04 -12.47
CA THR A 6 -6.53 -7.01 -13.07
C THR A 6 -7.97 -7.49 -13.23
N LEU A 7 -8.19 -8.68 -13.78
CA LEU A 7 -9.54 -9.24 -13.92
C LEU A 7 -10.21 -9.45 -12.56
N ALA A 8 -9.49 -10.02 -11.59
CA ALA A 8 -10.01 -10.25 -10.25
C ALA A 8 -10.43 -8.95 -9.56
N VAL A 9 -9.62 -7.89 -9.67
CA VAL A 9 -9.95 -6.59 -9.08
C VAL A 9 -11.04 -5.86 -9.84
N THR A 10 -11.04 -5.86 -11.16
CA THR A 10 -12.14 -5.30 -11.95
C THR A 10 -13.46 -5.98 -11.62
N LEU A 11 -13.49 -7.31 -11.55
CA LEU A 11 -14.68 -8.08 -11.18
C LEU A 11 -15.11 -7.80 -9.73
N SER A 12 -14.16 -7.72 -8.79
CA SER A 12 -14.47 -7.37 -7.41
C SER A 12 -15.07 -5.97 -7.30
N ASN A 13 -14.58 -5.00 -8.08
CA ASN A 13 -15.18 -3.67 -8.13
C ASN A 13 -16.61 -3.73 -8.68
N LEU A 14 -16.82 -4.40 -9.81
CA LEU A 14 -18.12 -4.47 -10.48
C LEU A 14 -19.18 -5.26 -9.69
N LEU A 15 -18.78 -6.36 -9.05
CA LEU A 15 -19.72 -7.29 -8.42
C LEU A 15 -19.86 -7.07 -6.91
N LEU A 16 -18.85 -6.49 -6.26
CA LEU A 16 -18.81 -6.36 -4.81
C LEU A 16 -18.80 -4.89 -4.38
N PHE A 17 -17.80 -4.10 -4.78
CA PHE A 17 -17.63 -2.74 -4.24
C PHE A 17 -18.65 -1.73 -4.79
N SER A 18 -18.98 -1.77 -6.07
CA SER A 18 -19.93 -0.82 -6.69
C SER A 18 -21.41 -1.14 -6.37
N ARG A 19 -21.65 -2.17 -5.55
CA ARG A 19 -22.98 -2.70 -5.23
C ARG A 19 -23.22 -2.69 -3.74
N GLU A 20 -23.90 -1.69 -3.21
CA GLU A 20 -24.15 -1.57 -1.76
C GLU A 20 -24.96 -2.75 -1.15
N ASP A 21 -25.68 -3.48 -2.01
CA ASP A 21 -26.45 -4.69 -1.68
C ASP A 21 -25.58 -5.96 -1.65
N SER A 22 -24.30 -5.87 -2.01
CA SER A 22 -23.40 -7.02 -2.04
C SER A 22 -23.10 -7.57 -0.64
N PHE A 23 -22.69 -8.84 -0.59
CA PHE A 23 -22.42 -9.52 0.67
C PHE A 23 -21.28 -8.88 1.47
N VAL A 24 -20.28 -8.26 0.79
CA VAL A 24 -19.15 -7.62 1.49
C VAL A 24 -19.60 -6.38 2.26
N TRP A 25 -20.55 -5.61 1.71
CA TRP A 25 -21.13 -4.46 2.38
C TRP A 25 -22.17 -4.88 3.42
N ALA A 26 -22.93 -5.95 3.18
CA ALA A 26 -23.82 -6.53 4.18
C ALA A 26 -23.04 -6.99 5.43
N LEU A 27 -21.91 -7.67 5.25
CA LEU A 27 -21.05 -8.11 6.34
C LEU A 27 -20.40 -6.92 7.08
N HIS A 28 -19.95 -5.90 6.34
CA HIS A 28 -19.43 -4.68 6.91
C HIS A 28 -20.45 -3.99 7.83
N ARG A 29 -21.69 -3.82 7.37
CA ARG A 29 -22.76 -3.24 8.19
C ARG A 29 -23.14 -4.12 9.38
N ALA A 30 -23.29 -5.42 9.17
CA ALA A 30 -23.66 -6.37 10.21
C ALA A 30 -22.65 -6.44 11.37
N THR A 31 -21.38 -6.13 11.09
CA THR A 31 -20.30 -6.12 12.08
C THR A 31 -19.97 -4.72 12.59
N GLY A 32 -20.75 -3.69 12.26
CA GLY A 32 -20.45 -2.31 12.67
C GLY A 32 -19.08 -1.82 12.16
N GLY A 33 -18.63 -2.35 11.02
CA GLY A 33 -17.39 -1.97 10.37
C GLY A 33 -16.16 -2.82 10.70
N TRP A 34 -16.21 -3.67 11.73
CA TRP A 34 -15.07 -4.49 12.17
C TRP A 34 -14.56 -5.44 11.08
N ILE A 35 -15.46 -6.02 10.28
CA ILE A 35 -15.09 -6.75 9.08
C ILE A 35 -15.30 -5.83 7.87
N ASN A 36 -14.24 -5.15 7.46
CA ASN A 36 -14.28 -4.23 6.33
C ASN A 36 -14.39 -4.98 4.98
N ALA A 37 -15.09 -4.39 4.01
CA ALA A 37 -15.25 -4.97 2.67
C ALA A 37 -13.92 -5.27 1.97
N ASN A 38 -12.88 -4.44 2.20
CA ASN A 38 -11.53 -4.68 1.70
C ASN A 38 -10.92 -5.95 2.29
N LEU A 39 -11.12 -6.22 3.59
CA LEU A 39 -10.59 -7.43 4.22
C LEU A 39 -11.19 -8.68 3.58
N THR A 40 -12.52 -8.70 3.46
CA THR A 40 -13.28 -9.81 2.87
C THR A 40 -12.89 -10.09 1.42
N THR A 41 -12.47 -9.07 0.68
CA THR A 41 -12.09 -9.20 -0.73
C THR A 41 -10.62 -9.55 -0.91
N PHE A 42 -9.73 -8.78 -0.27
CA PHE A 42 -8.30 -8.84 -0.57
C PHE A 42 -7.57 -9.96 0.18
N VAL A 43 -8.09 -10.48 1.30
CA VAL A 43 -7.49 -11.66 1.94
C VAL A 43 -7.61 -12.89 1.02
N PRO A 44 -8.79 -13.26 0.49
CA PRO A 44 -8.89 -14.33 -0.49
C PRO A 44 -8.00 -14.11 -1.73
N LEU A 45 -7.96 -12.90 -2.27
CA LEU A 45 -7.11 -12.59 -3.43
C LEU A 45 -5.62 -12.74 -3.11
N THR A 46 -5.19 -12.34 -1.92
CA THR A 46 -3.81 -12.56 -1.44
C THR A 46 -3.49 -14.05 -1.40
N LEU A 47 -4.36 -14.86 -0.80
CA LEU A 47 -4.14 -16.31 -0.69
C LEU A 47 -4.09 -16.99 -2.07
N ILE A 48 -5.00 -16.63 -2.97
CA ILE A 48 -5.10 -17.25 -4.29
C ILE A 48 -3.97 -16.80 -5.21
N ILE A 49 -3.77 -15.49 -5.35
CA ILE A 49 -2.84 -14.93 -6.34
C ILE A 49 -1.42 -14.94 -5.79
N ILE A 50 -1.19 -14.40 -4.58
CA ILE A 50 0.15 -14.37 -3.99
C ILE A 50 0.54 -15.77 -3.49
N GLY A 51 -0.30 -16.37 -2.63
CA GLY A 51 -0.01 -17.70 -2.07
C GLY A 51 -0.04 -18.81 -3.13
N GLY A 52 -1.08 -18.88 -3.94
CA GLY A 52 -1.25 -19.93 -4.95
C GLY A 52 -0.38 -19.71 -6.19
N MET A 53 -0.58 -18.60 -6.90
CA MET A 53 0.04 -18.43 -8.21
C MET A 53 1.50 -17.97 -8.13
N VAL A 54 1.82 -17.00 -7.28
CA VAL A 54 3.19 -16.46 -7.18
C VAL A 54 4.09 -17.39 -6.37
N MET A 55 3.64 -17.82 -5.18
CA MET A 55 4.46 -18.65 -4.31
C MET A 55 4.40 -20.14 -4.65
N ALA A 56 3.22 -20.77 -4.66
CA ALA A 56 3.15 -22.21 -4.89
C ALA A 56 3.49 -22.60 -6.34
N TRP A 57 2.86 -21.96 -7.34
CA TRP A 57 3.15 -22.26 -8.75
C TRP A 57 4.43 -21.56 -9.25
N GLY A 58 4.61 -20.28 -8.96
CA GLY A 58 5.83 -19.54 -9.30
C GLY A 58 7.07 -19.95 -8.49
N ARG A 59 6.91 -20.84 -7.50
CA ARG A 59 7.96 -21.37 -6.61
C ARG A 59 8.73 -20.27 -5.86
N GLN A 60 8.09 -19.12 -5.64
CA GLN A 60 8.66 -18.03 -4.86
C GLN A 60 8.43 -18.25 -3.37
N SER A 61 9.44 -17.93 -2.57
CA SER A 61 9.35 -17.88 -1.11
C SER A 61 8.95 -16.48 -0.63
N LEU A 62 8.52 -16.37 0.64
CA LEU A 62 8.28 -15.06 1.26
C LEU A 62 9.53 -14.16 1.20
N ALA A 63 10.72 -14.76 1.30
CA ALA A 63 11.98 -14.03 1.20
C ALA A 63 12.23 -13.47 -0.21
N ASP A 64 11.75 -14.14 -1.26
CA ASP A 64 11.84 -13.64 -2.64
C ASP A 64 10.96 -12.41 -2.86
N LEU A 65 9.84 -12.33 -2.13
CA LEU A 65 8.98 -11.15 -2.11
C LEU A 65 9.53 -10.02 -1.23
N GLY A 66 10.61 -10.27 -0.49
CA GLY A 66 11.24 -9.31 0.40
C GLY A 66 10.79 -9.39 1.87
N LEU A 67 10.05 -10.42 2.29
CA LEU A 67 9.68 -10.59 3.70
C LEU A 67 10.79 -11.30 4.48
N SER A 68 11.29 -10.67 5.53
CA SER A 68 12.36 -11.23 6.38
C SER A 68 11.87 -12.29 7.37
N ALA A 69 12.80 -13.06 7.94
CA ALA A 69 12.48 -13.85 9.13
C ALA A 69 12.04 -12.91 10.28
N GLY A 70 10.91 -13.24 10.91
CA GLY A 70 10.28 -12.38 11.92
C GLY A 70 9.58 -11.14 11.34
N TRP A 71 9.26 -11.13 10.04
CA TRP A 71 8.58 -10.00 9.37
C TRP A 71 7.32 -9.53 10.12
N ALA A 72 6.54 -10.42 10.70
CA ALA A 72 5.29 -10.07 11.38
C ALA A 72 5.54 -9.17 12.61
N LEU A 73 6.53 -9.52 13.43
CA LEU A 73 6.92 -8.67 14.56
C LEU A 73 7.47 -7.33 14.07
N ARG A 74 8.33 -7.33 13.05
CA ARG A 74 8.86 -6.08 12.48
C ARG A 74 7.73 -5.19 11.93
N LEU A 75 6.76 -5.77 11.23
CA LEU A 75 5.60 -5.06 10.70
C LEU A 75 4.83 -4.37 11.83
N VAL A 76 4.54 -5.08 12.93
CA VAL A 76 3.88 -4.49 14.09
C VAL A 76 4.70 -3.33 14.68
N LEU A 77 6.01 -3.51 14.85
CA LEU A 77 6.87 -2.45 15.38
C LEU A 77 6.94 -1.23 14.45
N LEU A 78 6.98 -1.44 13.14
CA LEU A 78 7.00 -0.37 12.13
C LEU A 78 5.68 0.40 12.11
N LEU A 79 4.55 -0.31 12.18
CA LEU A 79 3.22 0.30 12.28
C LEU A 79 3.11 1.16 13.54
N LEU A 80 3.51 0.62 14.69
CA LEU A 80 3.48 1.36 15.97
C LEU A 80 4.40 2.58 15.95
N ALA A 81 5.63 2.43 15.45
CA ALA A 81 6.59 3.53 15.39
C ALA A 81 6.13 4.63 14.43
N GLY A 82 5.68 4.26 13.22
CA GLY A 82 5.16 5.20 12.23
C GLY A 82 3.91 5.91 12.75
N TRP A 83 2.95 5.17 13.28
CA TRP A 83 1.73 5.73 13.87
C TRP A 83 2.04 6.69 15.02
N ALA A 84 2.90 6.30 15.96
CA ALA A 84 3.27 7.16 17.09
C ALA A 84 3.93 8.46 16.61
N ALA A 85 4.84 8.39 15.63
CA ALA A 85 5.43 9.57 15.02
C ALA A 85 4.37 10.48 14.37
N MET A 86 3.39 9.90 13.66
CA MET A 86 2.27 10.67 13.08
C MET A 86 1.46 11.38 14.17
N GLN A 87 1.12 10.72 15.28
CA GLN A 87 0.38 11.34 16.37
C GLN A 87 1.17 12.50 17.01
N LEU A 88 2.48 12.32 17.22
CA LEU A 88 3.33 13.37 17.79
C LEU A 88 3.39 14.60 16.87
N VAL A 89 3.55 14.40 15.56
CA VAL A 89 3.55 15.50 14.58
C VAL A 89 2.17 16.16 14.50
N ALA A 90 1.10 15.39 14.55
CA ALA A 90 -0.27 15.91 14.55
C ALA A 90 -0.56 16.79 15.77
N VAL A 91 -0.16 16.35 16.97
CA VAL A 91 -0.26 17.15 18.20
C VAL A 91 0.55 18.44 18.07
N ALA A 92 1.82 18.34 17.64
CA ALA A 92 2.66 19.51 17.45
C ALA A 92 2.08 20.50 16.43
N ALA A 93 1.54 20.00 15.31
CA ALA A 93 0.89 20.82 14.29
C ALA A 93 -0.39 21.49 14.81
N ALA A 94 -1.22 20.76 15.56
CA ALA A 94 -2.42 21.33 16.18
C ALA A 94 -2.08 22.47 17.15
N LEU A 95 -1.11 22.25 18.05
CA LEU A 95 -0.63 23.29 18.97
C LEU A 95 -0.05 24.50 18.22
N ALA A 96 0.78 24.27 17.20
CA ALA A 96 1.39 25.34 16.42
C ALA A 96 0.36 26.15 15.60
N SER A 97 -0.76 25.54 15.22
CA SER A 97 -1.87 26.20 14.53
C SER A 97 -2.90 26.81 15.49
N GLY A 98 -2.69 26.74 16.81
CA GLY A 98 -3.64 27.24 17.81
C GLY A 98 -4.95 26.45 17.88
N MET A 99 -4.97 25.22 17.35
CA MET A 99 -6.14 24.35 17.44
C MET A 99 -6.19 23.63 18.79
N GLU A 100 -7.40 23.39 19.27
CA GLU A 100 -7.63 22.56 20.45
C GLU A 100 -7.23 21.10 20.16
N ILE A 101 -6.60 20.44 21.14
CA ILE A 101 -6.32 19.00 21.06
C ILE A 101 -7.64 18.24 21.26
N ALA A 102 -8.25 17.87 20.15
CA ALA A 102 -9.50 17.12 20.12
C ALA A 102 -9.32 15.75 19.44
N LEU A 103 -10.24 14.83 19.75
CA LEU A 103 -10.34 13.55 19.05
C LEU A 103 -10.66 13.78 17.57
N HIS A 104 -10.00 13.05 16.68
CA HIS A 104 -10.23 13.14 15.25
C HIS A 104 -11.69 12.77 14.91
N PRO A 105 -12.43 13.56 14.12
CA PRO A 105 -13.87 13.37 13.88
C PRO A 105 -14.27 11.98 13.36
N ALA A 106 -13.40 11.33 12.59
CA ALA A 106 -13.63 9.98 12.05
C ALA A 106 -14.04 8.94 13.11
N TRP A 107 -13.57 9.06 14.36
CA TRP A 107 -13.90 8.12 15.44
C TRP A 107 -15.36 8.22 15.87
N THR A 108 -15.93 9.43 15.84
CA THR A 108 -17.33 9.68 16.17
C THR A 108 -18.25 9.55 14.97
N GLU A 109 -17.78 9.97 13.78
CA GLU A 109 -18.58 9.95 12.54
C GLU A 109 -18.79 8.53 12.01
N TYR A 110 -17.72 7.72 11.97
CA TYR A 110 -17.78 6.37 11.40
C TYR A 110 -17.78 5.25 12.45
N GLY A 111 -17.43 5.58 13.71
CA GLY A 111 -17.27 4.62 14.78
C GLY A 111 -15.94 3.87 14.75
N ALA A 112 -15.50 3.40 15.92
CA ALA A 112 -14.24 2.68 16.08
C ALA A 112 -14.15 1.40 15.22
N GLY A 113 -15.26 0.69 15.05
CA GLY A 113 -15.31 -0.53 14.24
C GLY A 113 -14.94 -0.27 12.79
N THR A 114 -15.45 0.80 12.17
CA THR A 114 -15.11 1.19 10.80
C THR A 114 -13.66 1.65 10.67
N VAL A 115 -13.19 2.51 11.60
CA VAL A 115 -11.83 3.06 11.57
C VAL A 115 -10.78 1.95 11.72
N LEU A 116 -10.95 1.09 12.73
CA LEU A 116 -10.02 -0.01 12.99
C LEU A 116 -10.18 -1.14 11.97
N GLY A 117 -11.41 -1.44 11.55
CA GLY A 117 -11.68 -2.45 10.53
C GLY A 117 -11.02 -2.11 9.19
N LEU A 118 -11.01 -0.84 8.79
CA LEU A 118 -10.28 -0.38 7.61
C LEU A 118 -8.77 -0.55 7.78
N PHE A 119 -8.20 -0.17 8.93
CA PHE A 119 -6.78 -0.37 9.20
C PHE A 119 -6.37 -1.85 9.15
N ILE A 120 -7.13 -2.72 9.79
CA ILE A 120 -6.93 -4.18 9.75
C ILE A 120 -6.99 -4.69 8.30
N ALA A 121 -7.97 -4.21 7.52
CA ALA A 121 -8.09 -4.57 6.10
C ALA A 121 -6.89 -4.14 5.27
N MET A 122 -6.33 -2.96 5.52
CA MET A 122 -5.14 -2.50 4.84
C MET A 122 -3.92 -3.35 5.22
N VAL A 123 -3.72 -3.66 6.50
CA VAL A 123 -2.56 -4.43 6.98
C VAL A 123 -2.60 -5.89 6.55
N LEU A 124 -3.77 -6.53 6.52
CA LEU A 124 -3.90 -7.97 6.28
C LEU A 124 -4.40 -8.33 4.87
N GLY A 125 -5.08 -7.41 4.20
CA GLY A 125 -5.67 -7.64 2.89
C GLY A 125 -5.01 -6.79 1.80
N THR A 126 -5.37 -5.51 1.73
CA THR A 126 -5.05 -4.65 0.58
C THR A 126 -3.54 -4.45 0.39
N ALA A 127 -2.79 -4.03 1.42
CA ALA A 127 -1.37 -3.76 1.25
C ALA A 127 -0.55 -5.03 0.97
N PRO A 128 -0.73 -6.17 1.67
CA PRO A 128 -0.07 -7.42 1.31
C PRO A 128 -0.37 -7.87 -0.12
N PHE A 129 -1.63 -7.75 -0.56
CA PHE A 129 -2.03 -8.10 -1.92
C PHE A 129 -1.32 -7.22 -2.96
N GLU A 130 -1.50 -5.91 -2.85
CA GLU A 130 -1.02 -4.96 -3.85
C GLU A 130 0.50 -4.92 -3.87
N ASP A 131 1.16 -4.82 -2.71
CA ASP A 131 2.62 -4.72 -2.68
C ASP A 131 3.28 -6.07 -2.98
N GLY A 132 2.69 -7.19 -2.55
CA GLY A 132 3.13 -8.51 -2.97
C GLY A 132 3.08 -8.67 -4.49
N LEU A 133 2.00 -8.21 -5.14
CA LEU A 133 1.86 -8.24 -6.58
C LEU A 133 2.81 -7.27 -7.28
N PHE A 134 2.79 -6.00 -6.91
CA PHE A 134 3.49 -4.96 -7.66
C PHE A 134 4.98 -4.86 -7.32
N ARG A 135 5.36 -4.94 -6.04
CA ARG A 135 6.75 -4.81 -5.60
C ARG A 135 7.44 -6.17 -5.51
N GLY A 136 6.76 -7.16 -4.93
CA GLY A 136 7.27 -8.51 -4.81
C GLY A 136 7.38 -9.26 -6.14
N TYR A 137 6.50 -8.96 -7.11
CA TYR A 137 6.45 -9.70 -8.38
C TYR A 137 6.64 -8.82 -9.62
N VAL A 138 5.74 -7.87 -9.92
CA VAL A 138 5.74 -7.14 -11.21
C VAL A 138 7.01 -6.34 -11.43
N LEU A 139 7.46 -5.58 -10.43
CA LEU A 139 8.68 -4.76 -10.51
C LEU A 139 9.93 -5.60 -10.88
N PRO A 140 10.26 -6.69 -10.17
CA PRO A 140 11.34 -7.60 -10.58
C PRO A 140 11.18 -8.13 -12.02
N GLN A 141 9.97 -8.53 -12.42
CA GLN A 141 9.72 -9.06 -13.76
C GLN A 141 9.97 -8.01 -14.85
N LEU A 142 9.51 -6.77 -14.64
CA LEU A 142 9.78 -5.65 -15.55
C LEU A 142 11.27 -5.36 -15.65
N TYR A 143 11.99 -5.38 -14.52
CA TYR A 143 13.43 -5.22 -14.50
C TYR A 143 14.14 -6.29 -15.36
N PHE A 144 13.79 -7.57 -15.21
CA PHE A 144 14.40 -8.63 -16.02
C PHE A 144 14.04 -8.52 -17.51
N LEU A 145 12.79 -8.21 -17.84
CA LEU A 145 12.33 -8.00 -19.22
C LEU A 145 13.09 -6.85 -19.91
N LEU A 146 13.33 -5.76 -19.19
CA LEU A 146 14.07 -4.60 -19.69
C LEU A 146 15.59 -4.86 -19.83
N GLY A 147 16.13 -5.90 -19.18
CA GLY A 147 17.54 -6.27 -19.24
C GLY A 147 18.06 -6.54 -20.65
N ARG A 148 17.17 -6.91 -21.58
CA ARG A 148 17.51 -7.12 -23.00
C ARG A 148 17.66 -5.82 -23.80
N ARG A 149 17.15 -4.70 -23.28
CA ARG A 149 17.08 -3.41 -23.98
C ARG A 149 17.86 -2.29 -23.29
N ILE A 150 18.03 -2.38 -21.97
CA ILE A 150 18.69 -1.36 -21.15
C ILE A 150 19.86 -2.02 -20.42
N SER A 151 21.09 -1.70 -20.84
CA SER A 151 22.32 -2.23 -20.26
C SER A 151 22.70 -1.54 -18.94
N GLY A 152 22.38 -0.25 -18.79
CA GLY A 152 22.66 0.51 -17.58
C GLY A 152 21.78 0.07 -16.40
N GLU A 153 22.40 -0.44 -15.33
CA GLU A 153 21.71 -0.97 -14.15
C GLU A 153 20.71 0.02 -13.54
N THR A 154 21.16 1.24 -13.23
CA THR A 154 20.32 2.29 -12.65
C THR A 154 19.19 2.68 -13.59
N ALA A 155 19.48 2.87 -14.88
CA ALA A 155 18.48 3.23 -15.88
C ALA A 155 17.41 2.13 -16.02
N ARG A 156 17.82 0.86 -16.01
CA ARG A 156 16.92 -0.29 -16.05
C ARG A 156 16.02 -0.34 -14.82
N MET A 157 16.58 -0.10 -13.64
CA MET A 157 15.81 -0.08 -12.39
C MET A 157 14.79 1.06 -12.36
N LEU A 158 15.19 2.27 -12.74
CA LEU A 158 14.30 3.43 -12.81
C LEU A 158 13.20 3.23 -13.86
N ALA A 159 13.53 2.66 -15.02
CA ALA A 159 12.54 2.33 -16.04
C ALA A 159 11.52 1.28 -15.55
N ALA A 160 11.99 0.23 -14.88
CA ALA A 160 11.12 -0.80 -14.29
C ALA A 160 10.20 -0.22 -13.21
N LEU A 161 10.74 0.64 -12.32
CA LEU A 161 9.98 1.37 -11.31
C LEU A 161 8.88 2.23 -11.94
N MET A 162 9.23 3.07 -12.91
CA MET A 162 8.28 3.98 -13.54
C MET A 162 7.19 3.22 -14.29
N LEU A 163 7.55 2.17 -15.03
CA LEU A 163 6.57 1.34 -15.72
C LEU A 163 5.66 0.59 -14.73
N CYS A 164 6.21 0.07 -13.63
CA CYS A 164 5.42 -0.55 -12.58
C CYS A 164 4.43 0.43 -11.95
N ALA A 165 4.87 1.67 -11.67
CA ALA A 165 4.02 2.71 -11.09
C ALA A 165 2.90 3.17 -12.05
N VAL A 166 3.19 3.25 -13.35
CA VAL A 166 2.16 3.53 -14.37
C VAL A 166 1.13 2.40 -14.44
N ILE A 167 1.57 1.13 -14.47
CA ILE A 167 0.65 -0.01 -14.47
C ILE A 167 -0.19 0.00 -13.18
N PHE A 168 0.42 0.24 -12.03
CA PHE A 168 -0.29 0.37 -10.74
C PHE A 168 -1.36 1.47 -10.78
N ALA A 169 -1.03 2.66 -11.29
CA ALA A 169 -1.99 3.75 -11.40
C ALA A 169 -3.17 3.41 -12.33
N LEU A 170 -2.88 2.85 -13.52
CA LEU A 170 -3.91 2.44 -14.47
C LEU A 170 -4.76 1.27 -13.95
N TRP A 171 -4.17 0.40 -13.13
CA TRP A 171 -4.88 -0.72 -12.51
C TRP A 171 -5.96 -0.27 -11.51
N HIS A 172 -5.84 0.95 -10.97
CA HIS A 172 -6.86 1.56 -10.12
C HIS A 172 -8.02 2.19 -10.91
N LEU A 173 -7.91 2.29 -12.23
CA LEU A 173 -8.92 2.94 -13.06
C LEU A 173 -10.33 2.34 -12.88
N PRO A 174 -10.54 1.01 -12.81
CA PRO A 174 -11.86 0.45 -12.52
C PRO A 174 -12.42 0.91 -11.18
N THR A 175 -11.62 0.92 -10.12
CA THR A 175 -12.05 1.43 -8.80
C THR A 175 -12.41 2.90 -8.85
N ILE A 176 -11.61 3.71 -9.54
CA ILE A 176 -11.87 5.15 -9.70
C ILE A 176 -13.18 5.36 -10.45
N LEU A 177 -13.41 4.66 -11.56
CA LEU A 177 -14.59 4.88 -12.41
C LEU A 177 -15.88 4.26 -11.85
N LEU A 178 -15.79 3.10 -11.19
CA LEU A 178 -16.97 2.33 -10.77
C LEU A 178 -17.49 2.72 -9.37
N ASN A 179 -16.61 3.17 -8.47
CA ASN A 179 -16.99 3.37 -7.06
C ASN A 179 -17.15 4.84 -6.65
N ARG A 180 -16.93 5.79 -7.55
CA ARG A 180 -16.96 7.23 -7.22
C ARG A 180 -18.02 8.03 -8.00
N GLY A 181 -18.98 7.35 -8.63
CA GLY A 181 -20.11 7.97 -9.33
C GLY A 181 -19.69 8.77 -10.57
N GLU A 182 -20.44 9.82 -10.92
CA GLU A 182 -20.05 10.76 -11.98
C GLU A 182 -18.85 11.60 -11.52
N ILE A 183 -17.72 11.45 -12.20
CA ILE A 183 -16.47 12.13 -11.85
C ILE A 183 -16.03 12.97 -13.04
N ALA A 184 -15.78 14.25 -12.79
CA ALA A 184 -15.18 15.14 -13.79
C ALA A 184 -13.81 14.58 -14.25
N PRO A 185 -13.45 14.68 -15.55
CA PRO A 185 -12.19 14.14 -16.06
C PRO A 185 -10.94 14.61 -15.28
N GLY A 186 -10.94 15.86 -14.79
CA GLY A 186 -9.85 16.39 -13.97
C GLY A 186 -9.66 15.66 -12.63
N ALA A 187 -10.74 15.20 -12.00
CA ALA A 187 -10.67 14.43 -10.76
C ALA A 187 -10.17 12.99 -10.99
N VAL A 188 -10.49 12.40 -12.14
CA VAL A 188 -9.88 11.13 -12.57
C VAL A 188 -8.37 11.29 -12.77
N ALA A 189 -7.94 12.34 -13.47
CA ALA A 189 -6.52 12.63 -13.67
C ALA A 189 -5.78 12.85 -12.35
N GLY A 190 -6.36 13.61 -11.41
CA GLY A 190 -5.81 13.82 -10.08
C GLY A 190 -5.68 12.51 -9.27
N ALA A 191 -6.68 11.64 -9.32
CA ALA A 191 -6.63 10.33 -8.66
C ALA A 191 -5.54 9.44 -9.27
N LEU A 192 -5.41 9.39 -10.60
CA LEU A 192 -4.34 8.64 -11.27
C LEU A 192 -2.95 9.20 -10.93
N ALA A 193 -2.79 10.52 -10.86
CA ALA A 193 -1.55 11.15 -10.44
C ALA A 193 -1.17 10.79 -8.99
N TYR A 194 -2.16 10.78 -8.08
CA TYR A 194 -1.97 10.31 -6.71
C TYR A 194 -1.53 8.84 -6.67
N MET A 195 -2.18 7.96 -7.43
CA MET A 195 -1.79 6.54 -7.51
C MET A 195 -0.42 6.33 -8.13
N LEU A 196 -0.04 7.13 -9.14
CA LEU A 196 1.28 7.10 -9.73
C LEU A 196 2.36 7.51 -8.72
N LEU A 197 2.13 8.61 -7.97
CA LEU A 197 3.06 9.09 -6.97
C LEU A 197 3.22 8.10 -5.80
N GLY A 198 2.11 7.55 -5.29
CA GLY A 198 2.13 6.48 -4.30
C GLY A 198 2.83 5.23 -4.84
N GLY A 199 2.59 4.91 -6.12
CA GLY A 199 3.26 3.89 -6.91
C GLY A 199 4.78 3.98 -6.83
N VAL A 200 5.30 5.16 -7.20
CA VAL A 200 6.72 5.52 -7.17
C VAL A 200 7.28 5.51 -5.75
N MET A 201 6.60 6.13 -4.79
CA MET A 201 7.06 6.21 -3.40
C MET A 201 7.24 4.81 -2.79
N LEU A 202 6.22 3.96 -2.86
CA LEU A 202 6.28 2.60 -2.32
C LEU A 202 7.27 1.72 -3.09
N GLY A 203 7.36 1.88 -4.41
CA GLY A 203 8.36 1.19 -5.23
C GLY A 203 9.80 1.59 -4.90
N LEU A 204 10.07 2.89 -4.70
CA LEU A 204 11.36 3.38 -4.24
C LEU A 204 11.68 2.87 -2.84
N LEU A 205 10.73 2.91 -1.92
CA LEU A 205 10.92 2.37 -0.57
C LEU A 205 11.31 0.89 -0.61
N TYR A 206 10.63 0.10 -1.45
CA TYR A 206 11.00 -1.30 -1.67
C TYR A 206 12.41 -1.44 -2.24
N LEU A 207 12.75 -0.69 -3.28
CA LEU A 207 14.09 -0.74 -3.88
C LEU A 207 15.19 -0.24 -2.93
N ARG A 208 14.86 0.61 -1.97
CA ARG A 208 15.82 1.14 -0.99
C ARG A 208 16.02 0.23 0.21
N THR A 209 15.07 -0.65 0.51
CA THR A 209 15.09 -1.48 1.71
C THR A 209 15.19 -2.97 1.41
N GLY A 210 14.66 -3.42 0.28
CA GLY A 210 14.46 -4.84 -0.05
C GLY A 210 13.48 -5.52 0.88
N ARG A 211 12.65 -4.76 1.61
CA ARG A 211 11.75 -5.26 2.65
C ARG A 211 10.31 -4.95 2.31
N LEU A 212 9.51 -6.00 2.12
CA LEU A 212 8.09 -5.83 1.82
C LEU A 212 7.30 -5.40 3.04
N GLU A 213 7.69 -5.86 4.24
CA GLU A 213 7.03 -5.49 5.49
C GLU A 213 7.09 -3.98 5.78
N ILE A 214 8.15 -3.29 5.33
CA ILE A 214 8.29 -1.83 5.46
C ILE A 214 7.30 -1.13 4.52
N VAL A 215 7.16 -1.64 3.30
CA VAL A 215 6.22 -1.10 2.31
C VAL A 215 4.78 -1.30 2.77
N ILE A 216 4.43 -2.50 3.24
CA ILE A 216 3.10 -2.82 3.77
C ILE A 216 2.75 -1.90 4.94
N ALA A 217 3.69 -1.68 5.87
CA ALA A 217 3.47 -0.78 7.01
C ALA A 217 3.13 0.64 6.54
N LEU A 218 3.93 1.19 5.63
CA LEU A 218 3.71 2.54 5.11
C LEU A 218 2.40 2.64 4.32
N HIS A 219 2.13 1.69 3.43
CA HIS A 219 0.92 1.67 2.62
C HIS A 219 -0.33 1.64 3.51
N ALA A 220 -0.32 0.78 4.54
CA ALA A 220 -1.43 0.73 5.49
C ALA A 220 -1.64 2.05 6.22
N LEU A 221 -0.57 2.71 6.68
CA LEU A 221 -0.68 4.02 7.36
C LEU A 221 -1.10 5.15 6.42
N VAL A 222 -0.72 5.11 5.14
CA VAL A 222 -1.18 6.09 4.14
C VAL A 222 -2.68 5.96 3.90
N ASN A 223 -3.18 4.73 3.77
CA ASN A 223 -4.60 4.48 3.45
C ASN A 223 -5.52 4.53 4.68
N ALA A 224 -5.01 4.13 5.85
CA ALA A 224 -5.76 4.06 7.09
C ALA A 224 -4.91 4.61 8.25
N PRO A 225 -4.68 5.93 8.32
CA PRO A 225 -3.75 6.52 9.28
C PRO A 225 -4.20 6.38 10.75
N THR A 226 -5.50 6.18 11.00
CA THR A 226 -6.08 6.05 12.37
C THR A 226 -5.62 7.16 13.34
N MET A 227 -5.58 8.40 12.84
CA MET A 227 -5.21 9.57 13.64
C MET A 227 -6.13 9.68 14.86
N LEU A 228 -5.58 9.81 16.06
CA LEU A 228 -6.35 10.02 17.27
C LEU A 228 -6.65 11.51 17.44
N VAL A 229 -5.68 12.36 17.11
CA VAL A 229 -5.78 13.80 17.29
C VAL A 229 -6.18 14.46 15.97
N ALA A 230 -7.15 15.37 16.03
CA ALA A 230 -7.49 16.24 14.91
C ALA A 230 -6.27 17.12 14.55
N SER A 231 -5.96 17.22 13.26
CA SER A 231 -4.72 17.85 12.78
C SER A 231 -5.00 18.68 11.54
N PRO A 232 -4.27 19.79 11.32
CA PRO A 232 -4.44 20.60 10.12
C PRO A 232 -3.78 19.91 8.90
N LEU A 233 -2.95 18.90 9.16
CA LEU A 233 -2.29 18.05 8.19
C LEU A 233 -3.05 16.72 8.06
N PRO A 234 -3.39 16.27 6.84
CA PRO A 234 -3.99 14.95 6.64
C PRO A 234 -3.08 13.83 7.13
N GLY A 235 -3.64 12.82 7.79
CA GLY A 235 -2.87 11.66 8.27
C GLY A 235 -2.11 10.93 7.16
N SER A 236 -2.70 10.82 5.96
CA SER A 236 -2.04 10.24 4.79
C SER A 236 -0.80 11.02 4.35
N ALA A 237 -0.82 12.36 4.48
CA ALA A 237 0.32 13.22 4.17
C ALA A 237 1.44 13.04 5.22
N LEU A 238 1.09 12.90 6.50
CA LEU A 238 2.06 12.59 7.56
C LEU A 238 2.72 11.23 7.34
N ALA A 239 1.93 10.20 7.01
CA ALA A 239 2.46 8.90 6.63
C ALA A 239 3.39 9.00 5.41
N GLY A 240 2.98 9.74 4.37
CA GLY A 240 3.82 9.99 3.19
C GLY A 240 5.16 10.66 3.53
N ALA A 241 5.17 11.64 4.43
CA ALA A 241 6.40 12.28 4.91
C ALA A 241 7.32 11.29 5.65
N ILE A 242 6.76 10.42 6.49
CA ILE A 242 7.50 9.31 7.11
C ILE A 242 8.06 8.37 6.04
N GLY A 243 7.29 8.11 4.98
CA GLY A 243 7.75 7.31 3.84
C GLY A 243 8.97 7.90 3.14
N VAL A 244 8.97 9.22 2.89
CA VAL A 244 10.14 9.93 2.34
C VAL A 244 11.34 9.81 3.27
N ALA A 245 11.14 10.00 4.58
CA ALA A 245 12.20 9.82 5.56
C ALA A 245 12.75 8.39 5.57
N ALA A 246 11.87 7.38 5.46
CA ALA A 246 12.25 5.96 5.38
C ALA A 246 13.02 5.62 4.09
N ILE A 247 12.68 6.23 2.96
CA ILE A 247 13.42 6.10 1.69
C ILE A 247 14.86 6.63 1.85
N ILE A 248 15.01 7.78 2.53
CA ILE A 248 16.32 8.37 2.80
C ILE A 248 17.11 7.47 3.77
N ALA A 249 16.48 6.99 4.84
CA ALA A 249 17.06 6.11 5.86
C ALA A 249 17.21 4.64 5.42
N GLY A 250 16.77 4.28 4.21
CA GLY A 250 16.63 2.90 3.72
C GLY A 250 17.79 1.93 4.03
N PRO A 251 19.07 2.29 3.83
CA PRO A 251 20.21 1.40 4.09
C PRO A 251 20.29 0.99 5.57
N VAL A 252 20.01 1.94 6.47
CA VAL A 252 20.00 1.69 7.91
C VAL A 252 18.84 0.77 8.28
N LEU A 253 17.65 1.02 7.71
CA LEU A 253 16.45 0.19 7.94
C LEU A 253 16.61 -1.24 7.38
N ALA A 254 17.37 -1.41 6.30
CA ALA A 254 17.66 -2.72 5.70
C ALA A 254 18.70 -3.54 6.51
N GLY A 255 19.39 -2.92 7.46
CA GLY A 255 20.53 -3.51 8.17
C GLY A 255 21.83 -3.55 7.36
N GLU A 256 21.88 -2.87 6.21
CA GLU A 256 23.05 -2.78 5.35
C GLU A 256 23.88 -1.55 5.71
N ARG A 257 25.08 -1.76 6.29
CA ARG A 257 25.85 -0.64 6.86
C ARG A 257 26.35 0.39 5.83
N ARG A 258 26.45 0.10 4.52
CA ARG A 258 27.20 0.98 3.57
C ARG A 258 26.81 0.98 2.09
N SER A 259 25.65 0.48 1.68
CA SER A 259 25.23 0.53 0.27
C SER A 259 24.10 1.56 0.10
N ALA A 260 24.41 2.70 -0.51
CA ALA A 260 23.41 3.68 -0.94
C ALA A 260 22.64 3.23 -2.20
N GLY A 261 22.90 2.00 -2.67
CA GLY A 261 22.35 1.46 -3.90
C GLY A 261 20.89 1.05 -3.75
N LEU A 262 20.25 0.86 -4.90
CA LEU A 262 18.98 0.16 -5.00
C LEU A 262 19.26 -1.36 -4.92
N VAL A 263 18.32 -2.11 -4.35
CA VAL A 263 18.34 -3.57 -4.32
C VAL A 263 18.45 -4.10 -5.74
N ARG A 264 19.36 -5.05 -5.95
CA ARG A 264 19.52 -5.73 -7.23
C ARG A 264 18.71 -7.01 -7.25
N PHE A 265 17.91 -7.19 -8.29
CA PHE A 265 17.22 -8.45 -8.51
C PHE A 265 18.18 -9.46 -9.14
N VAL A 266 18.28 -10.64 -8.54
CA VAL A 266 19.08 -11.77 -9.00
C VAL A 266 18.14 -12.86 -9.47
N PRO A 267 18.29 -13.41 -10.69
CA PRO A 267 17.52 -14.57 -11.12
C PRO A 267 17.80 -15.75 -10.18
N ARG A 268 16.74 -16.43 -9.72
CA ARG A 268 16.83 -17.70 -8.99
C ARG A 268 16.25 -18.80 -9.85
#